data_AF-A0A060WRQ9-F1
#
_entry.id   AF-A0A060WRQ9-F1
#
_cell.length_a   1.000
_cell.length_b   1.000
_cell.length_c   1.000
_cell.angle_alpha   90.00
_cell.angle_beta   90.00
_cell.angle_gamma   90.00
#
_symmetry.space_group_name_H-M   'P 1'
#
loop_
_entity.id
_entity.type
_entity.pdbx_description
1 polymer ?
#
loop_
_entity_poly.entity_id
_entity_poly.type
_entity_poly.pdbx_seq_one_letter_code
_entity_poly.pdbx_strand_id
1 'polypeptide(L)'
;MQGLGCPDVPNEDDLGNEIECKQDSPNWQTLVSREVLAGLTPQEIKRQEVINELFYTERAHLRMLKVLDNVFYQKLTRDSILPPGDIKHIFTNLEEIVQLHVSITEQVTVIRKKNETSVIDLIGDDLLAWVRKDSTCILNGTLL
;
A
#
# COMPACT_ATOMS: atom_id res chain seq x y z
N MET A 1 -20.51 29.62 -49.57
CA MET A 1 -20.56 29.54 -48.09
C MET A 1 -20.20 28.11 -47.72
N GLN A 2 -18.93 27.85 -47.41
CA GLN A 2 -18.46 26.53 -46.96
C GLN A 2 -18.00 26.75 -45.52
N GLY A 3 -18.72 26.12 -44.60
CA GLY A 3 -18.50 26.24 -43.16
C GLY A 3 -17.18 25.59 -42.77
N LEU A 4 -16.35 26.35 -42.07
CA LEU A 4 -15.16 25.87 -41.39
C LEU A 4 -15.61 25.02 -40.20
N GLY A 5 -15.45 23.70 -40.32
CA GLY A 5 -15.54 22.77 -39.19
C GLY A 5 -14.20 22.74 -38.47
N CYS A 6 -14.21 23.11 -37.19
CA CYS A 6 -13.09 22.96 -36.28
C CYS A 6 -12.66 21.48 -36.23
N PRO A 7 -11.36 21.13 -36.28
CA PRO A 7 -10.95 19.77 -35.95
C PRO A 7 -11.15 19.57 -34.45
N ASP A 8 -12.01 18.61 -34.10
CA ASP A 8 -12.21 18.15 -32.74
C ASP A 8 -10.87 17.73 -32.13
N VAL A 9 -10.40 18.53 -31.16
CA VAL A 9 -9.26 18.19 -30.30
C VAL A 9 -9.73 17.07 -29.38
N PRO A 10 -9.13 15.87 -29.40
CA PRO A 10 -9.43 14.85 -28.41
C PRO A 10 -9.02 15.41 -27.04
N ASN A 11 -9.98 15.49 -26.11
CA ASN A 11 -9.72 15.88 -24.72
C ASN A 11 -8.64 14.97 -24.12
N GLU A 12 -7.55 15.55 -23.62
CA GLU A 12 -6.39 14.84 -23.05
C GLU A 12 -6.64 14.33 -21.61
N ASP A 13 -7.90 14.27 -21.15
CA ASP A 13 -8.25 13.98 -19.76
C ASP A 13 -8.50 12.47 -19.46
N ASP A 14 -8.34 11.57 -20.43
CA ASP A 14 -8.73 10.14 -20.26
C ASP A 14 -7.58 9.16 -19.93
N LEU A 15 -6.34 9.65 -19.73
CA LEU A 15 -5.19 8.77 -19.38
C LEU A 15 -4.72 8.93 -17.93
N GLY A 16 -5.48 9.65 -17.10
CA GLY A 16 -5.11 9.94 -15.71
C GLY A 16 -5.59 8.92 -14.68
N ASN A 17 -6.48 7.98 -15.04
CA ASN A 17 -7.18 7.14 -14.06
C ASN A 17 -6.76 5.66 -14.06
N GLU A 18 -5.63 5.33 -14.67
CA GLU A 18 -5.18 3.93 -14.85
C GLU A 18 -4.27 3.40 -13.73
N ILE A 19 -3.92 4.24 -12.74
CA ILE A 19 -3.15 3.83 -11.55
C ILE A 19 -4.03 3.83 -10.30
N GLU A 20 -5.31 3.52 -10.46
CA GLU A 20 -6.07 2.89 -9.40
C GLU A 20 -6.39 1.48 -9.87
N CYS A 21 -5.39 0.61 -9.85
CA CYS A 21 -5.68 -0.81 -9.72
C CYS A 21 -6.34 -0.96 -8.35
N LYS A 22 -7.67 -0.73 -8.30
CA LYS A 22 -8.56 -1.28 -7.29
C LYS A 22 -8.43 -2.78 -7.44
N GLN A 23 -7.32 -3.33 -6.95
CA GLN A 23 -7.25 -4.72 -6.62
C GLN A 23 -8.19 -4.83 -5.43
N ASP A 24 -9.47 -5.03 -5.72
CA ASP A 24 -10.47 -5.28 -4.70
C ASP A 24 -9.90 -6.37 -3.80
N SER A 25 -9.77 -6.05 -2.51
CA SER A 25 -9.24 -7.00 -1.55
C SER A 25 -10.07 -8.28 -1.64
N PRO A 26 -9.43 -9.47 -1.73
CA PRO A 26 -10.17 -10.72 -1.79
C PRO A 26 -11.11 -10.78 -0.60
N ASN A 27 -12.38 -11.11 -0.87
CA ASN A 27 -13.42 -11.11 0.13
C ASN A 27 -12.99 -12.00 1.32
N TRP A 28 -12.86 -11.41 2.51
CA TRP A 28 -12.36 -12.10 3.70
C TRP A 28 -13.18 -13.35 4.04
N GLN A 29 -14.49 -13.34 3.76
CA GLN A 29 -15.37 -14.48 4.02
C GLN A 29 -14.97 -15.73 3.22
N THR A 30 -14.24 -15.58 2.12
CA THR A 30 -13.68 -16.71 1.35
C THR A 30 -12.45 -17.34 1.99
N LEU A 31 -11.84 -16.65 2.95
CA LEU A 31 -10.63 -17.08 3.66
C LEU A 31 -10.95 -17.86 4.94
N VAL A 32 -12.23 -17.95 5.33
CA VAL A 32 -12.70 -18.60 6.56
C VAL A 32 -13.77 -19.65 6.26
N SER A 33 -13.89 -20.65 7.13
CA SER A 33 -14.90 -21.70 6.95
C SER A 33 -16.31 -21.18 7.22
N ARG A 34 -17.31 -21.87 6.67
CA ARG A 34 -18.72 -21.51 6.86
C ARG A 34 -19.15 -21.67 8.32
N GLU A 35 -18.55 -22.58 9.08
CA GLU A 35 -18.81 -22.72 10.52
C GLU A 35 -18.34 -21.49 11.30
N VAL A 36 -17.17 -20.94 10.96
CA VAL A 36 -16.65 -19.72 11.59
C VAL A 36 -17.58 -18.55 11.29
N LEU A 37 -17.97 -18.36 10.03
CA LEU A 37 -18.88 -17.27 9.63
C LEU A 37 -20.23 -17.33 10.36
N ALA A 38 -20.78 -18.53 10.56
CA ALA A 38 -22.05 -18.71 11.25
C ALA A 38 -21.97 -18.34 12.74
N GLY A 39 -20.78 -18.38 13.35
CA GLY A 39 -20.54 -18.01 14.74
C GLY A 39 -20.31 -16.52 14.98
N LEU A 40 -20.18 -15.70 13.92
CA LEU A 40 -19.86 -14.28 14.03
C LEU A 40 -21.09 -13.40 13.81
N THR A 41 -21.11 -12.25 14.50
CA THR A 41 -22.13 -11.23 14.27
C THR A 41 -21.84 -10.46 12.97
N PRO A 42 -22.83 -9.83 12.34
CA PRO A 42 -22.60 -8.99 11.15
C PRO A 42 -21.59 -7.87 11.40
N GLN A 43 -21.58 -7.30 12.60
CA GLN A 43 -20.61 -6.27 13.00
C GLN A 43 -19.19 -6.83 13.04
N GLU A 44 -19.01 -8.04 13.57
CA GLU A 44 -17.71 -8.69 13.64
C GLU A 44 -17.19 -9.10 12.27
N ILE A 45 -18.05 -9.61 11.38
CA ILE A 45 -17.71 -9.87 9.97
C ILE A 45 -17.20 -8.58 9.32
N LYS A 46 -17.90 -7.45 9.51
CA LYS A 46 -17.47 -6.17 8.93
C LYS A 46 -16.13 -5.71 9.49
N ARG A 47 -15.87 -5.94 10.78
CA ARG A 47 -14.57 -5.63 11.40
C ARG A 47 -13.44 -6.44 10.76
N GLN A 48 -13.64 -7.74 10.56
CA GLN A 48 -12.65 -8.60 9.90
C GLN A 48 -12.40 -8.21 8.44
N GLU A 49 -13.44 -7.80 7.71
CA GLU A 49 -13.30 -7.28 6.34
C GLU A 49 -12.41 -6.04 6.29
N VAL A 50 -12.63 -5.06 7.17
CA VAL A 50 -11.83 -3.83 7.22
C VAL A 50 -10.37 -4.13 7.60
N ILE A 51 -10.14 -5.03 8.56
CA ILE A 51 -8.78 -5.47 8.92
C ILE A 51 -8.10 -6.17 7.73
N ASN A 52 -8.84 -7.04 7.03
CA ASN A 52 -8.31 -7.76 5.87
C ASN A 52 -7.98 -6.80 4.72
N GLU A 53 -8.81 -5.79 4.49
CA GLU A 53 -8.57 -4.71 3.54
C GLU A 53 -7.29 -3.94 3.87
N LEU A 54 -7.13 -3.49 5.12
CA LEU A 54 -5.91 -2.82 5.58
C LEU A 54 -4.65 -3.67 5.30
N PHE A 55 -4.70 -4.96 5.62
CA PHE A 55 -3.58 -5.88 5.36
C PHE A 55 -3.30 -6.08 3.88
N TYR A 56 -4.34 -6.01 3.06
CA TYR A 56 -4.22 -6.17 1.62
C TYR A 56 -3.63 -4.92 0.97
N THR A 57 -4.16 -3.75 1.30
CA THR A 57 -3.70 -2.46 0.78
C THR A 57 -2.27 -2.18 1.20
N GLU A 58 -1.88 -2.52 2.43
CA GLU A 58 -0.50 -2.38 2.90
C GLU A 58 0.49 -3.24 2.08
N ARG A 59 0.13 -4.50 1.79
CA ARG A 59 0.95 -5.35 0.91
C ARG A 59 1.05 -4.80 -0.50
N ALA A 60 -0.05 -4.23 -1.02
CA ALA A 60 -0.04 -3.60 -2.34
C ALA A 60 0.86 -2.35 -2.34
N HIS A 61 0.81 -1.55 -1.28
CA HIS A 61 1.66 -0.38 -1.09
C HIS A 61 3.13 -0.76 -1.05
N LEU A 62 3.50 -1.78 -0.26
CA LEU A 62 4.87 -2.29 -0.22
C LEU A 62 5.37 -2.78 -1.59
N ARG A 63 4.50 -3.43 -2.39
CA ARG A 63 4.87 -3.81 -3.77
C ARG A 63 5.19 -2.59 -4.62
N MET A 64 4.39 -1.54 -4.53
CA MET A 64 4.64 -0.28 -5.24
C MET A 64 5.94 0.37 -4.79
N LEU A 65 6.21 0.44 -3.48
CA LEU A 65 7.48 0.96 -2.96
C LEU A 65 8.68 0.15 -3.44
N LYS A 66 8.57 -1.18 -3.52
CA LYS A 66 9.61 -2.05 -4.09
C LYS A 66 9.82 -1.83 -5.59
N VAL A 67 8.77 -1.50 -6.34
CA VAL A 67 8.92 -1.09 -7.75
C VAL A 67 9.68 0.23 -7.82
N LEU A 68 9.32 1.20 -6.98
CA LEU A 68 10.00 2.49 -6.91
C LEU A 68 11.50 2.33 -6.61
N ASP A 69 11.84 1.50 -5.62
CA ASP A 69 13.23 1.19 -5.27
C ASP A 69 13.97 0.47 -6.41
N ASN A 70 13.47 -0.68 -6.87
CA ASN A 70 14.21 -1.54 -7.80
C ASN A 70 14.26 -1.01 -9.24
N VAL A 71 13.19 -0.36 -9.71
CA VAL A 71 13.06 0.09 -11.11
C VAL A 71 13.57 1.51 -11.30
N PHE A 72 13.48 2.36 -10.27
CA PHE A 72 13.90 3.76 -10.38
C PHE A 72 15.16 4.02 -9.54
N TYR A 73 15.10 3.92 -8.21
CA TYR A 73 16.21 4.30 -7.34
C TYR A 73 17.51 3.53 -7.65
N GLN A 74 17.44 2.20 -7.68
CA GLN A 74 18.59 1.33 -7.94
C GLN A 74 19.13 1.50 -9.37
N LYS A 75 18.23 1.70 -10.35
CA LYS A 75 18.59 1.94 -11.75
C LYS A 75 19.32 3.27 -11.93
N LEU A 76 18.76 4.36 -11.42
CA LEU A 76 19.35 5.70 -11.49
C LEU A 76 20.72 5.75 -10.81
N THR A 77 20.86 5.05 -9.68
CA THR A 77 22.12 4.97 -8.92
C THR A 77 23.17 4.15 -9.66
N ARG A 78 22.85 2.91 -10.06
CA ARG A 78 23.80 2.00 -10.71
C ARG A 78 24.27 2.53 -12.06
N ASP A 79 23.33 3.05 -12.85
CA ASP A 79 23.61 3.51 -14.20
C ASP A 79 24.14 4.97 -14.20
N SER A 80 24.29 5.58 -13.00
CA SER A 80 24.81 6.94 -12.77
C SER A 80 24.10 8.00 -13.63
N ILE A 81 22.78 7.87 -13.79
CA ILE A 81 21.97 8.74 -14.64
C ILE A 81 21.86 10.15 -14.05
N LEU A 82 21.84 10.25 -12.72
CA LEU A 82 21.78 11.50 -11.98
C LEU A 82 22.87 11.57 -10.91
N PRO A 83 23.31 12.77 -10.50
CA PRO A 83 24.18 12.95 -9.34
C PRO A 83 23.57 12.33 -8.08
N PRO A 84 24.37 11.72 -7.19
CA PRO A 84 23.86 11.11 -5.95
C PRO A 84 23.06 12.08 -5.06
N GLY A 85 23.41 13.37 -5.08
CA GLY A 85 22.67 14.41 -4.35
C GLY A 85 21.24 14.58 -4.84
N ASP A 86 21.04 14.60 -6.16
CA ASP A 86 19.72 14.76 -6.77
C ASP A 86 18.87 13.50 -6.57
N ILE A 87 19.47 12.31 -6.67
CA ILE A 87 18.80 11.05 -6.36
C ILE A 87 18.33 11.06 -4.91
N LYS A 88 19.19 11.47 -3.96
CA LYS A 88 18.81 11.60 -2.55
C LYS A 88 17.71 12.64 -2.34
N HIS A 89 17.67 13.72 -3.11
CA HIS A 89 16.62 14.73 -2.99
C HIS A 89 15.27 14.23 -3.53
N ILE A 90 15.27 13.42 -4.59
CA ILE A 90 14.05 12.85 -5.19
C ILE A 90 13.46 11.74 -4.31
N PHE A 91 14.31 10.83 -3.81
CA PHE A 91 13.85 9.63 -3.08
C PHE A 91 14.03 9.74 -1.56
N THR A 92 14.56 10.86 -1.06
CA THR A 92 14.72 11.19 0.37
C THR A 92 15.16 10.00 1.24
N ASN A 93 14.22 9.43 2.01
CA ASN A 93 14.39 8.33 2.95
C ASN A 93 13.63 7.05 2.52
N LEU A 94 13.50 6.83 1.20
CA LEU A 94 12.77 5.69 0.62
C LEU A 94 13.19 4.34 1.22
N GLU A 95 14.49 4.12 1.47
CA GLU A 95 14.97 2.86 2.06
C GLU A 95 14.36 2.62 3.45
N GLU A 96 14.34 3.65 4.31
CA GLU A 96 13.76 3.56 5.65
C GLU A 96 12.25 3.30 5.59
N ILE A 97 11.56 3.98 4.66
CA ILE A 97 10.12 3.79 4.42
C ILE A 97 9.84 2.35 3.95
N VAL A 98 10.60 1.84 2.97
CA VAL A 98 10.46 0.46 2.48
C VAL A 98 10.66 -0.53 3.62
N GLN A 99 11.71 -0.37 4.44
CA GLN A 99 11.98 -1.26 5.57
C GLN A 99 10.88 -1.22 6.64
N LEU A 100 10.32 -0.04 6.90
CA LEU A 100 9.17 0.10 7.79
C LEU A 100 7.97 -0.73 7.29
N HIS A 101 7.58 -0.54 6.03
CA HIS A 101 6.44 -1.26 5.44
C HIS A 101 6.69 -2.78 5.32
N VAL A 102 7.94 -3.20 5.12
CA VAL A 102 8.33 -4.63 5.25
C VAL A 102 8.04 -5.13 6.66
N SER A 103 8.50 -4.41 7.68
CA SER A 103 8.28 -4.80 9.09
C SER A 103 6.79 -4.85 9.46
N ILE A 104 5.97 -3.94 8.94
CA ILE A 104 4.51 -3.97 9.13
C ILE A 104 3.92 -5.23 8.49
N THR A 105 4.28 -5.51 7.23
CA THR A 105 3.80 -6.70 6.51
C THR A 105 4.20 -8.02 7.21
N GLU A 106 5.40 -8.08 7.80
CA GLU A 106 5.85 -9.21 8.61
C GLU A 106 5.01 -9.35 9.89
N GLN A 107 4.72 -8.27 10.59
CA GLN A 107 3.85 -8.30 11.78
C GLN A 107 2.44 -8.77 11.42
N VAL A 108 1.88 -8.31 10.29
CA VAL A 108 0.58 -8.78 9.77
C VAL A 108 0.57 -10.29 9.55
N THR A 109 1.63 -10.85 8.97
CA THR A 109 1.73 -12.30 8.75
C THR A 109 1.86 -13.07 10.06
N VAL A 110 2.57 -12.53 11.06
CA VAL A 110 2.63 -13.10 12.42
C VAL A 110 1.25 -13.08 13.08
N ILE A 111 0.52 -11.96 13.01
CA ILE A 111 -0.83 -11.84 13.56
C ILE A 111 -1.77 -12.87 12.93
N ARG A 112 -1.76 -13.04 11.60
CA ARG A 112 -2.58 -14.07 10.94
C ARG A 112 -2.21 -15.48 11.37
N LYS A 113 -0.92 -15.80 11.51
CA LYS A 113 -0.48 -17.14 11.94
C LYS A 113 -0.87 -17.48 13.37
N LYS A 114 -0.94 -16.48 14.26
CA LYS A 114 -1.39 -16.67 15.65
C LYS A 114 -2.88 -16.99 15.76
N ASN A 115 -3.68 -16.60 14.77
CA ASN A 115 -5.12 -16.77 14.77
C ASN A 115 -5.51 -17.94 13.85
N GLU A 116 -5.62 -19.14 14.41
CA GLU A 116 -5.88 -20.39 13.67
C GLU A 116 -7.16 -20.36 12.82
N THR A 117 -8.17 -19.59 13.26
CA THR A 117 -9.46 -19.41 12.56
C THR A 117 -9.43 -18.29 11.53
N SER A 118 -8.30 -17.60 11.35
CA SER A 118 -8.17 -16.34 10.58
C SER A 118 -9.04 -15.17 11.05
N VAL A 119 -9.68 -15.31 12.23
CA VAL A 119 -10.40 -14.24 12.93
C VAL A 119 -9.39 -13.53 13.83
N ILE A 120 -9.18 -12.23 13.61
CA ILE A 120 -8.23 -11.44 14.39
C ILE A 120 -8.93 -10.85 15.60
N ASP A 121 -8.60 -11.25 16.83
CA ASP A 121 -9.24 -10.72 18.03
C ASP A 121 -8.84 -9.25 18.32
N LEU A 122 -7.63 -9.03 18.84
CA LEU A 122 -7.09 -7.71 19.17
C LEU A 122 -6.00 -7.30 18.18
N ILE A 123 -6.07 -6.06 17.71
CA ILE A 123 -5.09 -5.45 16.78
C ILE A 123 -4.72 -4.00 17.15
N GLY A 124 -5.40 -3.41 18.14
CA GLY A 124 -5.24 -1.99 18.46
C GLY A 124 -3.81 -1.60 18.85
N ASP A 125 -3.15 -2.42 19.67
CA ASP A 125 -1.77 -2.18 20.10
C ASP A 125 -0.77 -2.30 18.95
N ASP A 126 -0.99 -3.25 18.03
CA ASP A 126 -0.18 -3.39 16.81
C ASP A 126 -0.32 -2.15 15.94
N LEU A 127 -1.54 -1.66 15.71
CA LEU A 127 -1.79 -0.43 14.94
C LEU A 127 -1.11 0.78 15.58
N LEU A 128 -1.22 0.94 16.91
CA LEU A 128 -0.56 2.03 17.63
C LEU A 128 0.97 1.96 17.49
N ALA A 129 1.53 0.76 17.53
CA ALA A 129 2.97 0.57 17.32
C ALA A 129 3.38 0.93 15.89
N TRP A 130 2.57 0.59 14.89
CA TRP A 130 2.83 0.90 13.48
C TRP A 130 2.78 2.41 13.22
N VAL A 131 1.70 3.10 13.64
CA VAL A 131 1.52 4.54 13.45
C VAL A 131 2.63 5.35 14.10
N ARG A 132 3.11 4.94 15.28
CA ARG A 132 4.22 5.61 15.98
C ARG A 132 5.53 5.50 15.22
N LYS A 133 5.83 4.33 14.65
CA LYS A 133 7.05 4.11 13.85
C LYS A 133 6.98 4.89 12.54
N ASP A 134 5.82 4.89 11.89
CA ASP A 134 5.60 5.61 10.62
C ASP A 134 5.82 7.12 10.77
N SER A 135 5.24 7.71 11.80
CA SER A 135 5.48 9.13 12.14
C SER A 135 6.97 9.42 12.36
N THR A 136 7.73 8.49 12.95
CA THR A 136 9.16 8.70 13.19
C THR A 136 9.96 8.68 11.88
N CYS A 137 9.67 7.73 10.99
CA CYS A 137 10.34 7.61 9.69
C CYS A 137 10.03 8.83 8.79
N ILE A 138 8.76 9.25 8.71
CA ILE A 138 8.35 10.42 7.90
C ILE A 138 8.99 11.72 8.43
N LEU A 139 9.01 11.90 9.75
CA LEU A 139 9.58 13.10 10.36
C LEU A 139 11.11 13.17 10.22
N ASN A 140 11.81 12.03 10.28
CA ASN A 140 13.25 11.97 10.02
C ASN A 140 13.61 12.31 8.57
N GLY A 141 12.73 12.03 7.61
CA GLY A 141 12.89 12.43 6.21
C GLY A 141 12.62 13.93 5.94
N THR A 142 11.95 14.62 6.86
CA THR A 142 11.57 16.05 6.71
C THR A 142 12.55 17.00 7.44
N LEU A 143 13.49 16.46 8.23
CA LEU A 143 14.54 17.25 8.91
C LEU A 143 15.89 17.11 8.19
N LEU A 144 16.00 17.68 6.99
CA LEU A 144 17.27 18.17 6.41
C LEU A 144 16.98 19.27 5.39
#